data_AF-A0A4P7DVS0-F1
#
_entry.id   AF-A0A4P7DVS0-F1
#
_cell.length_a   1.000
_cell.length_b   1.000
_cell.length_c   1.000
_cell.angle_alpha   90.00
_cell.angle_beta   90.00
_cell.angle_gamma   90.00
#
_symmetry.space_group_name_H-M   'P 1'
#
loop_
_entity.id
_entity.type
_entity.pdbx_description
1 polymer ?
#
loop_
_entity_poly.entity_id
_entity_poly.type
_entity_poly.pdbx_seq_one_letter_code
_entity_poly.pdbx_strand_id
1 'polypeptide(L)'
;MNMNYLKFLLTTLLVLIYSKNFAQTNYYKMKNGKILTEEQYSTVKQNASKNGKVEEIILKREIKNDSIINTTRITILMRDDKNNYFDPYSEPKKLIGKHFPIENFKNSKQKQFSKNYLKGKPTFINFWFTRCLPCIEEIPMMNNLKEKYGDKVNFIAITYENKKSVDDFLKKKNINFQHITNSKKEIDNLKYSSYPTNLILDKNGNLKYVYGEISDFQDDIELILDNLLEI
;
A
#
# COMPACT_ATOMS: atom_id res chain seq x y z
N MET A 1 55.84 -15.39 24.51
CA MET A 1 54.71 -14.96 23.64
C MET A 1 55.05 -13.60 23.05
N ASN A 2 55.09 -13.47 21.72
CA ASN A 2 55.60 -12.26 21.05
C ASN A 2 54.63 -11.08 21.25
N MET A 3 55.13 -9.98 21.82
CA MET A 3 54.34 -8.79 22.15
C MET A 3 53.67 -8.16 20.91
N ASN A 4 54.25 -8.34 19.72
CA ASN A 4 53.66 -7.91 18.46
C ASN A 4 52.46 -8.78 18.04
N TYR A 5 52.47 -10.07 18.38
CA TYR A 5 51.37 -10.99 18.10
C TYR A 5 50.17 -10.71 19.01
N LEU A 6 50.43 -10.38 20.28
CA LEU A 6 49.38 -9.98 21.22
C LEU A 6 48.73 -8.64 20.82
N LYS A 7 49.53 -7.66 20.37
CA LYS A 7 49.01 -6.40 19.81
C LYS A 7 48.17 -6.63 18.57
N PHE A 8 48.62 -7.49 17.66
CA PHE A 8 47.88 -7.84 16.44
C PHE A 8 46.52 -8.49 16.77
N LEU A 9 46.50 -9.45 17.69
CA LEU A 9 45.26 -10.09 18.19
C LEU A 9 44.31 -9.09 18.86
N LEU A 10 44.83 -8.16 19.67
CA LEU A 10 44.02 -7.11 20.29
C LEU A 10 43.45 -6.13 19.26
N THR A 11 44.23 -5.74 18.25
CA THR A 11 43.76 -4.84 17.19
C THR A 11 42.72 -5.51 16.28
N THR A 12 42.89 -6.79 15.93
CA THR A 12 41.88 -7.52 15.14
C THR A 12 40.62 -7.77 15.95
N LEU A 13 40.74 -8.07 17.24
CA LEU A 13 39.59 -8.17 18.15
C LEU A 13 38.86 -6.83 18.28
N LEU A 14 39.58 -5.70 18.44
CA LEU A 14 39.00 -4.37 18.47
C LEU A 14 38.30 -4.03 17.15
N VAL A 15 38.92 -4.29 15.99
CA VAL A 15 38.29 -4.08 14.67
C VAL A 15 37.04 -4.95 14.51
N LEU A 16 37.06 -6.20 14.96
CA LEU A 16 35.89 -7.10 14.94
C LEU A 16 34.78 -6.66 15.90
N ILE A 17 35.13 -6.12 17.08
CA ILE A 17 34.17 -5.54 18.03
C ILE A 17 33.57 -4.25 17.43
N TYR A 18 34.39 -3.38 16.82
CA TYR A 18 33.93 -2.17 16.16
C TYR A 18 33.08 -2.45 14.92
N SER A 19 33.41 -3.45 14.11
CA SER A 19 32.60 -3.83 12.95
C SER A 19 31.24 -4.44 13.34
N LYS A 20 31.15 -5.10 14.50
CA LYS A 20 29.87 -5.60 15.03
C LYS A 20 28.92 -4.49 15.48
N ASN A 21 29.45 -3.33 15.90
CA ASN A 21 28.65 -2.18 16.35
C ASN A 21 28.13 -1.30 15.21
N PHE A 22 28.38 -1.64 13.95
CA PHE A 22 27.88 -0.91 12.77
C PHE A 22 26.67 -1.58 12.09
N ALA A 23 26.14 -2.67 12.64
CA ALA A 23 24.91 -3.26 12.14
C ALA A 23 23.73 -2.42 12.61
N GLN A 24 22.97 -1.85 11.67
CA GLN A 24 21.74 -1.12 12.01
C GLN A 24 20.76 -2.06 12.73
N THR A 25 20.23 -1.61 13.87
CA THR A 25 19.28 -2.36 14.69
C THR A 25 17.85 -2.10 14.20
N ASN A 26 17.10 -3.16 13.90
CA ASN A 26 15.71 -3.05 13.44
C ASN A 26 14.73 -3.07 14.62
N TYR A 27 13.80 -2.12 14.58
CA TYR A 27 12.63 -2.05 15.45
C TYR A 27 11.35 -2.04 14.61
N TYR A 28 10.25 -2.51 15.21
CA TYR A 28 8.95 -2.63 14.55
C TYR A 28 7.89 -1.89 15.35
N LYS A 29 7.34 -0.82 14.78
CA LYS A 29 6.26 -0.04 15.38
C LYS A 29 4.91 -0.58 14.91
N MET A 30 4.13 -1.12 15.84
CA MET A 30 2.79 -1.64 15.62
C MET A 30 1.76 -0.52 15.51
N LYS A 31 0.56 -0.82 14.97
CA LYS A 31 -0.57 0.12 14.84
C LYS A 31 -0.92 0.86 16.14
N ASN A 32 -0.86 0.18 17.28
CA ASN A 32 -1.12 0.78 18.61
C ASN A 32 0.04 1.64 19.15
N GLY A 33 1.06 1.92 18.34
CA GLY A 33 2.23 2.70 18.71
C GLY A 33 3.33 1.93 19.45
N LYS A 34 3.10 0.66 19.84
CA LYS A 34 4.11 -0.15 20.54
C LYS A 34 5.30 -0.43 19.62
N ILE A 35 6.50 -0.14 20.09
CA ILE A 35 7.76 -0.45 19.40
C ILE A 35 8.29 -1.77 19.95
N LEU A 36 8.61 -2.68 19.04
CA LEU A 36 9.09 -4.03 19.32
C LEU A 36 10.51 -4.21 18.80
N THR A 37 11.31 -5.00 19.51
CA THR A 37 12.55 -5.54 18.96
C THR A 37 12.24 -6.58 17.87
N GLU A 38 13.23 -6.94 17.06
CA GLU A 38 13.09 -7.98 16.04
C GLU A 38 12.66 -9.34 16.61
N GLU A 39 13.17 -9.70 17.80
CA GLU A 39 12.76 -10.91 18.52
C GLU A 39 11.28 -10.85 18.93
N GLN A 40 10.88 -9.76 19.61
CA GLN A 40 9.50 -9.57 20.05
C GLN A 40 8.52 -9.58 18.87
N TYR A 41 8.90 -8.93 17.77
CA TYR A 41 8.09 -8.88 16.56
C TYR A 41 7.97 -10.26 15.89
N SER A 42 9.06 -11.04 15.88
CA SER A 42 9.04 -12.41 15.39
C SER A 42 8.10 -13.30 16.22
N THR A 43 8.08 -13.13 17.55
CA THR A 43 7.14 -13.82 18.43
C THR A 43 5.69 -13.43 18.13
N VAL A 44 5.41 -12.14 17.88
CA VAL A 44 4.06 -11.69 17.48
C VAL A 44 3.63 -12.37 16.18
N LYS A 45 4.48 -12.40 15.16
CA LYS A 45 4.19 -13.07 13.88
C LYS A 45 3.97 -14.57 14.05
N GLN A 46 4.81 -15.24 14.84
CA GLN A 46 4.67 -16.66 15.11
C GLN A 46 3.32 -16.96 15.80
N ASN A 47 2.94 -16.18 16.81
CA ASN A 47 1.65 -16.37 17.47
C ASN A 47 0.47 -16.08 16.56
N ALA A 48 0.53 -15.02 15.76
CA ALA A 48 -0.51 -14.70 14.77
C ALA A 48 -0.67 -15.82 13.72
N SER A 49 0.43 -16.47 13.33
CA SER A 49 0.42 -17.55 12.33
C SER A 49 -0.33 -18.81 12.77
N LYS A 50 -0.62 -18.97 14.07
CA LYS A 50 -1.48 -20.05 14.58
C LYS A 50 -2.93 -19.92 14.10
N ASN A 51 -3.35 -18.70 13.76
CA ASN A 51 -4.72 -18.39 13.35
C ASN A 51 -4.88 -18.24 11.84
N GLY A 52 -3.81 -18.41 11.05
CA GLY A 52 -3.84 -18.27 9.60
C GLY A 52 -2.51 -17.83 9.01
N LYS A 53 -2.50 -17.45 7.73
CA LYS A 53 -1.28 -16.95 7.08
C LYS A 53 -1.08 -15.49 7.43
N VAL A 54 0.08 -15.18 8.01
CA VAL A 54 0.48 -13.81 8.30
C VAL A 54 0.99 -13.14 7.03
N GLU A 55 0.38 -12.01 6.67
CA GLU A 55 0.90 -11.07 5.68
C GLU A 55 1.36 -9.80 6.40
N GLU A 56 2.58 -9.38 6.08
CA GLU A 56 3.23 -8.22 6.66
C GLU A 56 3.36 -7.12 5.61
N ILE A 57 3.06 -5.88 6.01
CA ILE A 57 3.27 -4.68 5.22
C ILE A 57 4.10 -3.69 6.03
N ILE A 58 5.15 -3.14 5.43
CA ILE A 58 5.92 -2.01 5.97
C ILE A 58 5.33 -0.72 5.39
N LEU A 59 4.76 0.11 6.25
CA LEU A 59 4.09 1.37 5.91
C LEU A 59 5.09 2.52 5.79
N LYS A 60 6.04 2.58 6.74
CA LYS A 60 7.08 3.61 6.81
C LYS A 60 8.36 3.00 7.35
N ARG A 61 9.50 3.43 6.80
CA ARG A 61 10.82 3.13 7.33
C ARG A 61 11.51 4.42 7.73
N GLU A 62 11.96 4.52 8.98
CA GLU A 62 12.66 5.68 9.53
C GLU A 62 14.03 5.26 10.02
N ILE A 63 15.09 5.93 9.58
CA ILE A 63 16.46 5.67 10.04
C ILE A 63 16.85 6.77 11.02
N LYS A 64 17.23 6.40 12.24
CA LYS A 64 17.71 7.29 13.29
C LYS A 64 19.03 6.75 13.82
N ASN A 65 20.14 7.36 13.42
CA ASN A 65 21.49 6.90 13.71
C ASN A 65 21.70 5.43 13.27
N ASP A 66 21.90 4.54 14.24
CA ASP A 66 22.10 3.11 14.10
C ASP A 66 20.78 2.31 14.13
N SER A 67 19.64 2.97 14.27
CA SER A 67 18.35 2.33 14.45
C SER A 67 17.44 2.54 13.24
N ILE A 68 16.80 1.46 12.78
CA ILE A 68 15.76 1.50 11.75
C ILE A 68 14.43 1.17 12.41
N ILE A 69 13.45 2.07 12.32
CA ILE A 69 12.08 1.84 12.78
C ILE A 69 11.21 1.54 11.56
N ASN A 70 10.73 0.30 11.46
CA ASN A 70 9.75 -0.11 10.46
C ASN A 70 8.36 -0.01 11.10
N THR A 71 7.53 0.92 10.65
CA THR A 71 6.11 0.94 11.03
C THR A 71 5.39 -0.12 10.20
N THR A 72 4.76 -1.10 10.86
CA THR A 72 4.22 -2.28 10.17
C THR A 72 2.76 -2.54 10.48
N ARG A 73 2.12 -3.21 9.53
CA ARG A 73 0.81 -3.82 9.67
C ARG A 73 0.90 -5.31 9.39
N ILE A 74 0.25 -6.10 10.23
CA ILE A 74 0.10 -7.53 10.04
C ILE A 74 -1.38 -7.82 9.79
N THR A 75 -1.66 -8.59 8.75
CA THR A 75 -2.97 -9.15 8.43
C THR A 75 -2.90 -10.67 8.55
N ILE A 76 -3.93 -11.30 9.09
CA ILE A 76 -4.04 -12.76 9.15
C ILE A 76 -5.07 -13.18 8.10
N LEU A 77 -4.62 -13.90 7.08
CA LEU A 77 -5.51 -14.52 6.10
C LEU A 77 -6.07 -15.81 6.68
N MET A 78 -7.39 -15.88 6.73
CA MET A 78 -8.13 -17.07 7.14
C MET A 78 -8.24 -18.06 5.98
N ARG A 79 -8.57 -19.31 6.32
CA ARG A 79 -8.83 -20.35 5.33
C ARG A 79 -10.30 -20.34 4.91
N ASP A 80 -10.55 -20.64 3.65
CA ASP A 80 -11.88 -20.95 3.13
C ASP A 80 -12.30 -22.39 3.44
N ASP A 81 -13.54 -22.73 3.06
CA ASP A 81 -14.12 -24.08 3.23
C ASP A 81 -13.33 -25.18 2.49
N LYS A 82 -12.51 -24.80 1.51
CA LYS A 82 -11.63 -25.69 0.74
C LYS A 82 -10.21 -25.74 1.31
N ASN A 83 -10.02 -25.22 2.51
CA ASN A 83 -8.75 -25.18 3.23
C ASN A 83 -7.66 -24.35 2.52
N ASN A 84 -8.03 -23.41 1.64
CA ASN A 84 -7.10 -22.47 1.00
C ASN A 84 -7.13 -21.12 1.70
N TYR A 85 -6.00 -20.41 1.75
CA TYR A 85 -6.01 -19.02 2.17
C TYR A 85 -6.75 -18.18 1.13
N PHE A 86 -7.90 -17.63 1.51
CA PHE A 86 -8.71 -16.81 0.63
C PHE A 86 -8.28 -15.35 0.77
N ASP A 87 -7.78 -14.79 -0.33
CA ASP A 87 -7.50 -13.38 -0.47
C ASP A 87 -8.19 -12.86 -1.73
N PRO A 88 -9.32 -12.12 -1.58
CA PRO A 88 -10.07 -11.56 -2.70
C PRO A 88 -9.27 -10.54 -3.51
N TYR A 89 -8.08 -10.13 -3.03
CA TYR A 89 -7.18 -9.17 -3.65
C TYR A 89 -5.85 -9.80 -4.12
N SER A 90 -5.77 -11.13 -4.15
CA SER A 90 -4.55 -11.85 -4.53
C SER A 90 -4.07 -11.55 -5.96
N GLU A 91 -4.97 -11.47 -6.95
CA GLU A 91 -4.62 -11.09 -8.32
C GLU A 91 -4.04 -9.68 -8.42
N PRO A 92 -4.68 -8.60 -7.91
CA PRO A 92 -4.07 -7.28 -7.91
C PRO A 92 -2.73 -7.23 -7.15
N LYS A 93 -2.58 -7.96 -6.04
CA LYS A 93 -1.31 -8.02 -5.29
C LYS A 93 -0.13 -8.56 -6.12
N LYS A 94 -0.37 -9.44 -7.10
CA LYS A 94 0.67 -9.92 -8.04
C LYS A 94 1.24 -8.82 -8.95
N LEU A 95 0.60 -7.66 -8.98
CA LEU A 95 1.03 -6.50 -9.76
C LEU A 95 1.83 -5.49 -8.93
N ILE A 96 2.01 -5.72 -7.62
CA ILE A 96 2.85 -4.84 -6.77
C ILE A 96 4.26 -4.76 -7.36
N GLY A 97 4.79 -3.54 -7.41
CA GLY A 97 6.06 -3.18 -8.04
C GLY A 97 5.98 -2.92 -9.55
N LYS A 98 4.89 -3.31 -10.22
CA LYS A 98 4.70 -3.08 -11.65
C LYS A 98 4.03 -1.74 -11.93
N HIS A 99 4.32 -1.19 -13.11
CA HIS A 99 3.65 0.02 -13.60
C HIS A 99 2.17 -0.26 -13.87
N PHE A 100 1.28 0.63 -13.38
CA PHE A 100 -0.15 0.54 -13.65
C PHE A 100 -0.46 1.09 -15.06
N PRO A 101 -1.14 0.33 -15.93
CA PRO A 101 -1.29 0.69 -17.34
C PRO A 101 -2.45 1.68 -17.56
N ILE A 102 -2.37 2.89 -17.00
CA ILE A 102 -3.43 3.91 -17.09
C ILE A 102 -3.73 4.31 -18.53
N GLU A 103 -2.76 4.20 -19.45
CA GLU A 103 -2.88 4.54 -20.87
C GLU A 103 -3.91 3.67 -21.61
N ASN A 104 -4.24 2.51 -21.07
CA ASN A 104 -5.29 1.65 -21.61
C ASN A 104 -6.69 2.18 -21.29
N PHE A 105 -6.82 3.05 -20.29
CA PHE A 105 -8.08 3.63 -19.86
C PHE A 105 -8.39 4.94 -20.61
N LYS A 106 -9.65 5.35 -20.58
CA LYS A 106 -10.13 6.60 -21.17
C LYS A 106 -10.68 7.53 -20.10
N ASN A 107 -10.32 8.81 -20.16
CA ASN A 107 -10.85 9.81 -19.25
C ASN A 107 -12.33 10.13 -19.55
N SER A 108 -12.91 11.06 -18.77
CA SER A 108 -14.31 11.48 -18.92
C SER A 108 -14.67 12.04 -20.31
N LYS A 109 -13.68 12.49 -21.09
CA LYS A 109 -13.82 12.98 -22.47
C LYS A 109 -13.54 11.89 -23.53
N GLN A 110 -13.50 10.62 -23.12
CA GLN A 110 -13.19 9.46 -23.97
C GLN A 110 -11.81 9.50 -24.65
N LYS A 111 -10.88 10.32 -24.13
CA LYS A 111 -9.50 10.36 -24.59
C LYS A 111 -8.63 9.44 -23.74
N GLN A 112 -7.70 8.73 -24.38
CA GLN A 112 -6.71 7.93 -23.68
C GLN A 112 -5.83 8.81 -22.79
N PHE A 113 -5.38 8.27 -21.66
CA PHE A 113 -4.37 8.93 -20.85
C PHE A 113 -3.00 8.88 -21.52
N SER A 114 -2.19 9.90 -21.26
CA SER A 114 -0.77 9.84 -21.58
C SER A 114 -0.08 8.76 -20.75
N LYS A 115 0.91 8.07 -21.32
CA LYS A 115 1.79 7.13 -20.58
C LYS A 115 2.48 7.76 -19.38
N ASN A 116 2.66 9.09 -19.39
CA ASN A 116 3.27 9.83 -18.29
C ASN A 116 2.26 10.43 -17.32
N TYR A 117 0.96 10.13 -17.44
CA TYR A 117 -0.08 10.74 -16.61
C TYR A 117 0.13 10.54 -15.10
N LEU A 118 0.66 9.38 -14.71
CA LEU A 118 0.95 9.04 -13.31
C LEU A 118 2.30 9.56 -12.81
N LYS A 119 3.13 10.15 -13.68
CA LYS A 119 4.48 10.57 -13.28
C LYS A 119 4.42 11.84 -12.45
N GLY A 120 5.23 11.88 -11.39
CA GLY A 120 5.46 13.04 -10.53
C GLY A 120 4.54 13.11 -9.32
N LYS A 121 3.50 12.28 -9.22
CA LYS A 121 2.55 12.30 -8.10
C LYS A 121 2.12 10.89 -7.71
N PRO A 122 1.99 10.58 -6.41
CA PRO A 122 1.28 9.38 -5.98
C PRO A 122 -0.15 9.37 -6.53
N THR A 123 -0.71 8.18 -6.73
CA THR A 123 -2.07 8.03 -7.24
C THR A 123 -2.84 7.01 -6.41
N PHE A 124 -4.01 7.41 -5.92
CA PHE A 124 -4.98 6.55 -5.28
C PHE A 124 -6.06 6.17 -6.30
N ILE A 125 -6.19 4.87 -6.58
CA ILE A 125 -7.18 4.33 -7.52
C ILE A 125 -8.20 3.48 -6.76
N ASN A 126 -9.48 3.78 -6.92
CA ASN A 126 -10.59 3.00 -6.37
C ASN A 126 -11.36 2.32 -7.52
N PHE A 127 -11.56 1.00 -7.44
CA PHE A 127 -12.44 0.28 -8.35
C PHE A 127 -13.81 0.10 -7.71
N TRP A 128 -14.89 0.50 -8.40
CA TRP A 128 -16.24 0.56 -7.83
C TRP A 128 -17.37 0.38 -8.86
N PHE A 129 -18.61 0.32 -8.37
CA PHE A 129 -19.84 0.44 -9.17
C PHE A 129 -21.00 1.01 -8.33
N THR A 130 -22.02 1.56 -8.99
CA THR A 130 -23.13 2.36 -8.42
C THR A 130 -24.03 1.63 -7.42
N ARG A 131 -23.97 0.30 -7.36
CA ARG A 131 -24.70 -0.55 -6.41
C ARG A 131 -23.81 -1.24 -5.38
N CYS A 132 -22.52 -0.93 -5.38
CA CYS A 132 -21.58 -1.43 -4.39
C CYS A 132 -21.73 -0.62 -3.10
N LEU A 133 -22.52 -1.10 -2.14
CA LEU A 133 -22.74 -0.42 -0.87
C LEU A 133 -21.42 0.00 -0.16
N PRO A 134 -20.43 -0.89 0.05
CA PRO A 134 -19.18 -0.48 0.68
C PRO A 134 -18.44 0.58 -0.14
N CYS A 135 -18.43 0.49 -1.47
CA CYS A 135 -17.82 1.52 -2.31
C CYS A 135 -18.51 2.90 -2.17
N ILE A 136 -19.83 2.92 -1.95
CA ILE A 136 -20.57 4.17 -1.75
C ILE A 136 -20.22 4.80 -0.39
N GLU A 137 -19.98 3.97 0.63
CA GLU A 137 -19.53 4.39 1.96
C GLU A 137 -18.10 4.96 1.96
N GLU A 138 -17.26 4.56 0.99
CA GLU A 138 -15.92 5.11 0.80
C GLU A 138 -15.88 6.52 0.19
N ILE A 139 -16.96 6.97 -0.46
CA ILE A 139 -16.99 8.27 -1.16
C ILE A 139 -16.61 9.45 -0.25
N PRO A 140 -17.21 9.63 0.95
CA PRO A 140 -16.82 10.71 1.86
C PRO A 140 -15.36 10.62 2.30
N MET A 141 -14.84 9.40 2.50
CA MET A 141 -13.45 9.19 2.89
C MET A 141 -12.50 9.60 1.77
N MET A 142 -12.80 9.23 0.52
CA MET A 142 -12.05 9.67 -0.65
C MET A 142 -12.11 11.20 -0.86
N ASN A 143 -13.27 11.83 -0.63
CA ASN A 143 -13.38 13.28 -0.70
C ASN A 143 -12.48 13.98 0.33
N ASN A 144 -12.48 13.49 1.59
CA ASN A 144 -11.63 14.04 2.65
C ASN A 144 -10.14 13.93 2.30
N LEU A 145 -9.72 12.78 1.75
CA LEU A 145 -8.34 12.60 1.28
C LEU A 145 -8.02 13.56 0.12
N LYS A 146 -8.92 13.72 -0.85
CA LYS A 146 -8.72 14.67 -1.95
C LYS A 146 -8.68 16.12 -1.46
N GLU A 147 -9.47 16.51 -0.48
CA GLU A 147 -9.42 17.85 0.14
C GLU A 147 -8.09 18.09 0.84
N LYS A 148 -7.61 17.12 1.62
CA LYS A 148 -6.34 17.22 2.35
C LYS A 148 -5.13 17.29 1.43
N TYR A 149 -5.05 16.41 0.44
CA TYR A 149 -3.88 16.28 -0.43
C TYR A 149 -3.95 17.17 -1.68
N GLY A 150 -5.14 17.65 -2.04
CA GLY A 150 -5.35 18.50 -3.21
C GLY A 150 -4.75 17.88 -4.47
N ASP A 151 -3.91 18.63 -5.17
CA ASP A 151 -3.27 18.20 -6.41
C ASP A 151 -1.92 17.51 -6.23
N LYS A 152 -1.49 17.27 -4.98
CA LYS A 152 -0.29 16.49 -4.65
C LYS A 152 -0.49 15.00 -4.93
N VAL A 153 -1.72 14.51 -4.86
CA VAL A 153 -2.10 13.11 -5.11
C VAL A 153 -3.23 13.07 -6.14
N ASN A 154 -3.14 12.14 -7.09
CA ASN A 154 -4.25 11.88 -8.01
C ASN A 154 -5.26 10.94 -7.34
N PHE A 155 -6.54 11.30 -7.34
CA PHE A 155 -7.63 10.44 -6.88
C PHE A 155 -8.51 10.07 -8.06
N ILE A 156 -8.59 8.77 -8.35
CA ILE A 156 -9.24 8.23 -9.55
C ILE A 156 -10.14 7.07 -9.15
N ALA A 157 -11.41 7.14 -9.51
CA ALA A 157 -12.36 6.05 -9.36
C ALA A 157 -12.67 5.43 -10.72
N ILE A 158 -12.46 4.12 -10.87
CA ILE A 158 -12.60 3.38 -12.12
C ILE A 158 -13.78 2.42 -12.01
N THR A 159 -14.64 2.41 -13.04
CA THR A 159 -15.77 1.49 -13.11
C THR A 159 -15.96 0.92 -14.52
N TYR A 160 -16.50 -0.29 -14.57
CA TYR A 160 -16.94 -0.92 -15.82
C TYR A 160 -18.24 -0.32 -16.35
N GLU A 161 -18.99 0.39 -15.51
CA GLU A 161 -20.29 0.95 -15.89
C GLU A 161 -20.18 2.05 -16.93
N ASN A 162 -21.26 2.23 -17.68
CA ASN A 162 -21.29 3.25 -18.73
C ASN A 162 -21.39 4.66 -18.15
N LYS A 163 -20.90 5.64 -18.93
CA LYS A 163 -20.85 7.04 -18.51
C LYS A 163 -22.21 7.58 -18.04
N LYS A 164 -23.30 7.25 -18.74
CA LYS A 164 -24.64 7.75 -18.39
C LYS A 164 -25.09 7.27 -17.02
N SER A 165 -24.96 5.97 -16.73
CA SER A 165 -25.30 5.38 -15.42
C SER A 165 -24.53 6.06 -14.29
N VAL A 166 -23.22 6.22 -14.50
CA VAL A 166 -22.33 6.83 -13.53
C VAL A 166 -22.67 8.30 -13.31
N ASP A 167 -22.84 9.09 -14.38
CA ASP A 167 -23.21 10.50 -14.28
C ASP A 167 -24.55 10.70 -13.55
N ASP A 168 -25.55 9.84 -13.82
CA ASP A 168 -26.87 9.92 -13.16
C ASP A 168 -26.78 9.58 -11.65
N PHE A 169 -25.89 8.67 -11.27
CA PHE A 169 -25.59 8.38 -9.87
C PHE A 169 -24.85 9.55 -9.20
N LEU A 170 -23.80 10.08 -9.84
CA LEU A 170 -22.93 11.11 -9.26
C LEU A 170 -23.64 12.45 -9.07
N LYS A 171 -24.67 12.78 -9.86
CA LYS A 171 -25.51 13.99 -9.65
C LYS A 171 -26.10 14.11 -8.24
N LYS A 172 -26.24 12.99 -7.53
CA LYS A 172 -26.84 12.93 -6.18
C LYS A 172 -25.79 12.89 -5.07
N LYS A 173 -24.50 12.99 -5.40
CA LYS A 173 -23.38 12.82 -4.48
C LYS A 173 -22.44 14.01 -4.57
N ASN A 174 -21.87 14.41 -3.44
CA ASN A 174 -20.75 15.35 -3.45
C ASN A 174 -19.49 14.57 -3.81
N ILE A 175 -18.84 14.91 -4.92
CA ILE A 175 -17.69 14.17 -5.48
C ILE A 175 -16.68 15.18 -6.00
N ASN A 176 -15.43 15.09 -5.54
CA ASN A 176 -14.36 16.02 -5.94
C ASN A 176 -13.17 15.33 -6.64
N PHE A 177 -13.32 14.05 -7.00
CA PHE A 177 -12.29 13.24 -7.66
C PHE A 177 -12.72 12.70 -9.03
N GLN A 178 -11.75 12.21 -9.80
CA GLN A 178 -11.99 11.84 -11.19
C GLN A 178 -12.67 10.47 -11.32
N HIS A 179 -13.66 10.36 -12.21
CA HIS A 179 -14.26 9.07 -12.58
C HIS A 179 -13.88 8.65 -14.00
N ILE A 180 -13.45 7.39 -14.13
CA ILE A 180 -13.18 6.68 -15.38
C ILE A 180 -14.29 5.62 -15.55
N THR A 181 -14.94 5.62 -16.71
CA THR A 181 -16.10 4.77 -17.00
C THR A 181 -15.83 3.88 -18.22
N ASN A 182 -16.76 3.00 -18.57
CA ASN A 182 -16.69 2.10 -19.73
C ASN A 182 -15.43 1.21 -19.75
N SER A 183 -14.87 0.86 -18.59
CA SER A 183 -13.55 0.21 -18.50
C SER A 183 -13.62 -1.30 -18.28
N LYS A 184 -14.70 -1.96 -18.74
CA LYS A 184 -14.93 -3.39 -18.50
C LYS A 184 -13.76 -4.25 -19.00
N LYS A 185 -13.30 -4.02 -20.23
CA LYS A 185 -12.22 -4.79 -20.85
C LYS A 185 -10.91 -4.64 -20.07
N GLU A 186 -10.59 -3.41 -19.68
CA GLU A 186 -9.37 -3.08 -18.95
C GLU A 186 -9.38 -3.69 -17.54
N ILE A 187 -10.53 -3.65 -16.86
CA ILE A 187 -10.72 -4.28 -15.54
C ILE A 187 -10.61 -5.81 -15.64
N ASP A 188 -11.28 -6.43 -16.63
CA ASP A 188 -11.24 -7.88 -16.83
C ASP A 188 -9.80 -8.36 -17.10
N ASN A 189 -9.00 -7.59 -17.85
CA ASN A 189 -7.58 -7.88 -18.10
C ASN A 189 -6.71 -7.85 -16.83
N LEU A 190 -7.09 -7.00 -15.86
CA LEU A 190 -6.43 -6.93 -14.56
C LEU A 190 -6.85 -8.08 -13.62
N LYS A 191 -7.89 -8.84 -13.99
CA LYS A 191 -8.45 -9.97 -13.24
C LYS A 191 -8.95 -9.59 -11.85
N TYR A 192 -9.48 -8.38 -11.70
CA TYR A 192 -10.04 -7.92 -10.44
C TYR A 192 -11.45 -8.49 -10.26
N SER A 193 -11.65 -9.27 -9.20
CA SER A 193 -12.92 -9.96 -8.92
C SER A 193 -13.67 -9.42 -7.70
N SER A 194 -13.15 -8.38 -7.05
CA SER A 194 -13.64 -7.91 -5.75
C SER A 194 -13.77 -6.39 -5.74
N TYR A 195 -14.81 -5.87 -5.09
CA TYR A 195 -15.11 -4.45 -4.98
C TYR A 195 -15.49 -4.10 -3.53
N PRO A 196 -15.01 -2.98 -2.97
CA PRO A 196 -14.00 -2.09 -3.56
C PRO A 196 -12.65 -2.78 -3.68
N THR A 197 -11.83 -2.32 -4.63
CA THR A 197 -10.39 -2.57 -4.66
C THR A 197 -9.69 -1.23 -4.71
N ASN A 198 -8.86 -0.94 -3.72
CA ASN A 198 -8.11 0.30 -3.60
C ASN A 198 -6.63 0.05 -3.90
N LEU A 199 -6.07 0.80 -4.83
CA LEU A 199 -4.66 0.77 -5.20
C LEU A 199 -3.98 2.08 -4.81
N ILE A 200 -2.77 1.98 -4.29
CA ILE A 200 -1.90 3.13 -4.07
C ILE A 200 -0.64 2.97 -4.92
N LEU A 201 -0.41 3.94 -5.81
CA LEU A 201 0.72 3.99 -6.72
C LEU A 201 1.75 5.04 -6.27
N ASP A 202 3.03 4.78 -6.51
CA ASP A 202 4.10 5.76 -6.30
C ASP A 202 4.15 6.84 -7.39
N LYS A 203 5.06 7.81 -7.24
CA LYS A 203 5.31 8.90 -8.21
C LYS A 203 5.79 8.47 -9.60
N ASN A 204 6.09 7.18 -9.79
CA ASN A 204 6.44 6.59 -11.08
C ASN A 204 5.28 5.79 -11.69
N GLY A 205 4.12 5.77 -11.03
CA GLY A 205 2.96 4.99 -11.42
C GLY A 205 3.07 3.50 -11.12
N ASN A 206 4.02 3.08 -10.27
CA ASN A 206 4.14 1.68 -9.87
C ASN A 206 3.24 1.38 -8.68
N LEU A 207 2.53 0.25 -8.75
CA LEU A 207 1.68 -0.22 -7.67
C LEU A 207 2.49 -0.54 -6.41
N LYS A 208 2.11 0.02 -5.27
CA LYS A 208 2.75 -0.25 -3.97
C LYS A 208 1.85 -1.02 -3.03
N TYR A 209 0.58 -0.65 -2.97
CA TYR A 209 -0.36 -1.24 -2.04
C TYR A 209 -1.68 -1.56 -2.70
N VAL A 210 -2.29 -2.65 -2.24
CA VAL A 210 -3.62 -3.12 -2.63
C VAL A 210 -4.40 -3.37 -1.36
N TYR A 211 -5.58 -2.77 -1.26
CA TYR A 211 -6.48 -2.93 -0.13
C TYR A 211 -7.91 -3.16 -0.59
N GLY A 212 -8.71 -3.71 0.33
CA GLY A 212 -10.16 -3.74 0.22
C GLY A 212 -10.75 -2.41 0.62
N GLU A 213 -11.61 -2.41 1.63
CA GLU A 213 -12.30 -1.20 2.10
C GLU A 213 -11.35 -0.21 2.78
N ILE A 214 -11.52 1.10 2.53
CA ILE A 214 -10.76 2.18 3.18
C ILE A 214 -10.84 2.08 4.71
N SER A 215 -12.00 1.69 5.25
CA SER A 215 -12.23 1.50 6.68
C SER A 215 -11.20 0.57 7.32
N ASP A 216 -10.72 -0.45 6.60
CA ASP A 216 -9.74 -1.40 7.12
C ASP A 216 -8.37 -0.74 7.36
N PHE A 217 -7.99 0.22 6.53
CA PHE A 217 -6.64 0.81 6.51
C PHE A 217 -6.64 2.33 6.64
N GLN A 218 -7.74 2.93 7.08
CA GLN A 218 -7.91 4.38 7.17
C GLN A 218 -6.77 5.07 7.94
N ASP A 219 -6.35 4.50 9.07
CA ASP A 219 -5.25 5.01 9.89
C ASP A 219 -3.89 4.97 9.18
N ASP A 220 -3.74 4.13 8.15
CA ASP A 220 -2.49 3.92 7.43
C ASP A 220 -2.42 4.75 6.14
N ILE A 221 -3.56 5.15 5.56
CA ILE A 221 -3.60 5.83 4.25
C ILE A 221 -2.77 7.09 4.25
N GLU A 222 -3.00 7.95 5.24
CA GLU A 222 -2.31 9.24 5.31
C GLU A 222 -0.81 9.04 5.50
N LEU A 223 -0.41 8.11 6.37
CA LEU A 223 1.00 7.75 6.57
C LEU A 223 1.65 7.25 5.28
N ILE A 224 0.95 6.40 4.52
CA ILE A 224 1.42 5.89 3.22
C ILE A 224 1.57 7.05 2.23
N LEU A 225 0.56 7.91 2.10
CA LEU A 225 0.57 9.02 1.15
C LEU A 225 1.63 10.07 1.50
N ASP A 226 1.77 10.41 2.78
CA ASP A 226 2.80 11.33 3.28
C ASP A 226 4.21 10.79 2.98
N ASN A 227 4.43 9.49 3.23
CA ASN A 227 5.70 8.83 2.90
C ASN A 227 5.99 8.86 1.38
N LEU A 228 4.98 8.60 0.54
CA LEU A 228 5.14 8.68 -0.92
C LEU A 228 5.34 10.11 -1.44
N LEU A 229 4.91 11.11 -0.68
CA LEU A 229 5.11 12.54 -0.93
C LEU A 229 6.41 13.07 -0.33
N GLU A 230 7.09 12.29 0.51
CA GLU A 230 8.30 12.69 1.23
C GLU A 230 8.07 13.91 2.17
N ILE A 231 6.91 13.96 2.84
CA ILE A 231 6.51 15.03 3.78
C ILE A 231 6.23 14.54 5.21
#